data_AF-A0AA92TJY3-F1
#
_entry.id   AF-A0AA92TJY3-F1
#
_cell.length_a   1.000
_cell.length_b   1.000
_cell.length_c   1.000
_cell.angle_alpha   90.00
_cell.angle_beta   90.00
_cell.angle_gamma   90.00
#
_symmetry.space_group_name_H-M   'P 1'
#
loop_
_entity.id
_entity.type
_entity.pdbx_description
1 polymer ?
#
loop_
_entity_poly.entity_id
_entity_poly.type
_entity_poly.pdbx_seq_one_letter_code
_entity_poly.pdbx_strand_id
1 'polypeptide(L)'
;MLDADNTWNAPKSASSYKGLNGYAQSFVNAVRATGGNNETRNLIINTYAAANGDDVLNNLVIPTDKVDGHIAVEVHTYDPWDWFDQKGKWDASCSNEIKNMFNRLNKKFISKGIPCIIGEYGTHGSKSVSKTSSASEIQAAADQAADIVKQAKAYGVATFYWMSIFSEKDRSVPQWTLPTVVEAMKKAYNE
;
A
#
# COMPACT_ATOMS: atom_id res chain seq x y z
N MET A 1 -6.30 10.76 1.77
CA MET A 1 -6.80 12.13 2.07
C MET A 1 -5.70 12.89 2.79
N LEU A 2 -5.43 14.13 2.36
CA LEU A 2 -4.52 15.04 3.03
C LEU A 2 -5.31 16.18 3.66
N ASP A 3 -4.72 16.84 4.65
CA ASP A 3 -5.22 18.10 5.17
C ASP A 3 -4.92 19.27 4.23
N ALA A 4 -5.44 20.45 4.55
CA ALA A 4 -5.27 21.66 3.74
C ALA A 4 -3.80 22.10 3.61
N ASP A 5 -2.92 21.62 4.49
CA ASP A 5 -1.49 21.89 4.46
C ASP A 5 -0.72 20.90 3.56
N ASN A 6 -1.40 19.94 2.92
CA ASN A 6 -0.80 18.89 2.07
C ASN A 6 0.29 18.10 2.80
N THR A 7 0.09 17.81 4.09
CA THR A 7 1.09 17.09 4.89
C THR A 7 1.04 15.60 4.65
N TRP A 8 2.20 15.02 4.32
CA TRP A 8 2.40 13.58 4.18
C TRP A 8 2.78 12.95 5.53
N ASN A 9 2.56 11.64 5.67
CA ASN A 9 2.85 10.81 6.86
C ASN A 9 1.99 11.06 8.11
N ALA A 10 1.58 12.29 8.40
CA ALA A 10 0.65 12.63 9.48
C ALA A 10 0.04 14.03 9.22
N PRO A 11 -1.21 14.30 9.66
CA PRO A 11 -1.80 15.63 9.52
C PRO A 11 -1.12 16.63 10.46
N LYS A 12 -1.14 17.91 10.07
CA LYS A 12 -0.71 19.01 10.94
C LYS A 12 -1.63 19.19 12.15
N SER A 13 -2.91 18.88 11.98
CA SER A 13 -3.92 18.95 13.06
C SER A 13 -4.55 17.59 13.31
N ALA A 14 -4.60 17.16 14.56
CA ALA A 14 -5.31 15.94 14.96
C ALA A 14 -6.82 15.98 14.63
N SER A 15 -7.41 17.17 14.43
CA SER A 15 -8.80 17.30 13.97
C SER A 15 -9.02 16.72 12.58
N SER A 16 -7.98 16.65 11.74
CA SER A 16 -8.04 16.02 10.42
C SER A 16 -8.39 14.53 10.51
N TYR A 17 -7.99 13.84 11.59
CA TYR A 17 -8.40 12.45 11.83
C TYR A 17 -9.90 12.33 12.07
N LYS A 18 -10.54 13.30 12.75
CA LYS A 18 -12.00 13.31 12.94
C LYS A 18 -12.72 13.46 11.60
N GLY A 19 -12.23 14.36 10.73
CA GLY A 19 -12.74 14.53 9.38
C GLY A 19 -12.61 13.24 8.56
N LEU A 20 -11.42 12.63 8.54
CA LEU A 20 -11.15 11.38 7.84
C LEU A 20 -12.08 10.25 8.31
N ASN A 21 -12.20 10.03 9.62
CA ASN A 21 -13.05 8.98 10.18
C ASN A 21 -14.54 9.24 9.88
N GLY A 22 -14.97 10.51 9.88
CA GLY A 22 -16.32 10.91 9.47
C GLY A 22 -16.60 10.62 7.99
N TYR A 23 -15.63 10.86 7.10
CA TYR A 23 -15.74 10.50 5.69
C TYR A 23 -15.78 8.99 5.47
N ALA A 24 -14.94 8.22 6.17
CA ALA A 24 -14.94 6.76 6.07
C ALA A 24 -16.30 6.18 6.50
N GLN A 25 -16.89 6.68 7.61
CA GLN A 25 -18.22 6.26 8.03
C GLN A 25 -19.30 6.66 7.02
N SER A 26 -19.23 7.88 6.49
CA SER A 26 -20.20 8.36 5.49
C SER A 26 -20.14 7.54 4.21
N PHE A 27 -18.95 7.14 3.77
CA PHE A 27 -18.74 6.24 2.64
C PHE A 27 -19.40 4.87 2.87
N VAL A 28 -19.15 4.23 4.01
CA VAL A 28 -19.76 2.93 4.33
C VAL A 28 -21.29 3.07 4.34
N ASN A 29 -21.83 4.08 5.03
CA ASN A 29 -23.26 4.32 5.08
C ASN A 29 -23.88 4.51 3.69
N ALA A 30 -23.25 5.33 2.84
CA ALA A 30 -23.72 5.61 1.50
C ALA A 30 -23.76 4.34 0.64
N VAL A 31 -22.71 3.52 0.68
CA VAL A 31 -22.69 2.25 -0.08
C VAL A 31 -23.74 1.28 0.45
N ARG A 32 -23.83 1.08 1.77
CA ARG A 32 -24.80 0.15 2.38
C ARG A 32 -26.25 0.55 2.15
N ALA A 33 -26.54 1.84 2.05
CA ALA A 33 -27.89 2.36 1.77
C ALA A 33 -28.41 1.99 0.38
N THR A 34 -27.54 1.63 -0.56
CA THR A 34 -27.97 1.23 -1.92
C THR A 34 -28.55 -0.18 -2.01
N GLY A 35 -28.39 -1.01 -0.97
CA GLY A 35 -28.94 -2.37 -0.93
C GLY A 35 -28.31 -3.35 -1.93
N GLY A 36 -28.97 -4.50 -2.12
CA GLY A 36 -28.53 -5.56 -3.04
C GLY A 36 -27.11 -6.07 -2.74
N ASN A 37 -26.28 -6.22 -3.78
CA ASN A 37 -24.91 -6.70 -3.62
C ASN A 37 -24.03 -5.78 -2.74
N ASN A 38 -24.43 -4.52 -2.55
CA ASN A 38 -23.67 -3.58 -1.75
C ASN A 38 -23.93 -3.74 -0.25
N GLU A 39 -24.88 -4.57 0.18
CA GLU A 39 -25.09 -4.86 1.61
C GLU A 39 -23.92 -5.64 2.23
N THR A 40 -23.25 -6.48 1.43
CA THR A 40 -22.15 -7.34 1.85
C THR A 40 -20.91 -7.20 0.97
N ARG A 41 -20.86 -6.17 0.13
CA ARG A 41 -19.65 -5.86 -0.65
C ARG A 41 -18.50 -5.52 0.31
N ASN A 42 -17.34 -6.14 0.12
CA ASN A 42 -16.12 -5.74 0.82
C ASN A 42 -15.77 -4.30 0.46
N LEU A 43 -15.55 -3.47 1.48
CA LEU A 43 -15.16 -2.07 1.33
C LEU A 43 -13.74 -1.89 1.82
N ILE A 44 -13.04 -0.94 1.23
CA ILE A 44 -11.68 -0.57 1.61
C ILE A 44 -11.74 0.87 2.13
N ILE A 45 -11.08 1.11 3.26
CA ILE A 45 -10.86 2.45 3.80
C ILE A 45 -9.36 2.70 3.89
N ASN A 46 -8.95 3.94 3.65
CA ASN A 46 -7.54 4.31 3.71
C ASN A 46 -7.23 5.05 5.00
N THR A 47 -6.00 4.92 5.48
CA THR A 47 -5.46 5.78 6.54
C THR A 47 -5.25 7.22 6.01
N TYR A 48 -4.94 8.15 6.92
CA TYR A 48 -4.51 9.50 6.52
C TYR A 48 -3.28 9.41 5.61
N ALA A 49 -3.31 10.11 4.48
CA ALA A 49 -2.28 10.02 3.43
C ALA A 49 -1.95 8.60 2.93
N ALA A 50 -2.80 7.59 3.22
CA ALA A 50 -2.45 6.17 3.09
C ALA A 50 -1.14 5.80 3.83
N ALA A 51 -0.75 6.58 4.84
CA ALA A 51 0.48 6.40 5.59
C ALA A 51 0.37 5.27 6.63
N ASN A 52 1.52 4.76 7.05
CA ASN A 52 1.65 3.56 7.89
C ASN A 52 2.35 3.82 9.25
N GLY A 53 2.54 5.08 9.63
CA GLY A 53 3.15 5.47 10.90
C GLY A 53 2.23 5.25 12.10
N ASP A 54 2.79 4.96 13.28
CA ASP A 54 2.01 4.59 14.48
C ASP A 54 0.93 5.62 14.86
N ASP A 55 1.20 6.93 14.76
CA ASP A 55 0.21 7.97 15.05
C ASP A 55 -1.00 7.87 14.11
N VAL A 56 -0.76 7.78 12.81
CA VAL A 56 -1.82 7.62 11.80
C VAL A 56 -2.60 6.33 12.02
N LEU A 57 -1.91 5.21 12.23
CA LEU A 57 -2.57 3.93 12.46
C LEU A 57 -3.40 3.97 13.75
N ASN A 58 -2.91 4.64 14.80
CA ASN A 58 -3.60 4.71 16.08
C ASN A 58 -4.87 5.55 16.02
N ASN A 59 -4.91 6.57 15.17
CA ASN A 59 -6.04 7.48 15.00
C ASN A 59 -7.07 7.03 13.95
N LEU A 60 -6.81 5.98 13.17
CA LEU A 60 -7.84 5.39 12.31
C LEU A 60 -8.90 4.66 13.15
N VAL A 61 -10.16 5.03 12.94
CA VAL A 61 -11.32 4.34 13.49
C VAL A 61 -11.98 3.54 12.37
N ILE A 62 -12.12 2.22 12.57
CA ILE A 62 -12.86 1.38 11.63
C ILE A 62 -14.35 1.77 11.71
N PRO A 63 -15.01 2.10 10.58
CA PRO A 63 -16.42 2.41 10.57
C PRO A 63 -17.27 1.31 11.18
N THR A 64 -18.34 1.69 11.88
CA THR A 64 -19.39 0.74 12.22
C THR A 64 -20.10 0.31 10.93
N ASP A 65 -20.20 -0.99 10.71
CA ASP A 65 -20.91 -1.58 9.58
C ASP A 65 -22.09 -2.41 10.12
N LYS A 66 -23.12 -2.58 9.28
CA LYS A 66 -24.27 -3.43 9.60
C LYS A 66 -23.99 -4.92 9.39
N VAL A 67 -22.82 -5.24 8.83
CA VAL A 67 -22.34 -6.61 8.55
C VAL A 67 -20.89 -6.74 9.01
N ASP A 68 -20.56 -7.87 9.64
CA ASP A 68 -19.22 -8.13 10.15
C ASP A 68 -18.27 -8.58 9.04
N GLY A 69 -16.98 -8.26 9.17
CA GLY A 69 -15.92 -8.82 8.32
C GLY A 69 -15.85 -8.29 6.88
N HIS A 70 -16.54 -7.19 6.56
CA HIS A 70 -16.60 -6.61 5.21
C HIS A 70 -15.85 -5.28 5.02
N ILE A 71 -14.92 -4.95 5.93
CA ILE A 71 -14.06 -3.76 5.82
C ILE A 71 -12.59 -4.18 5.89
N ALA A 72 -11.80 -3.74 4.92
CA ALA A 72 -10.33 -3.84 4.91
C ALA A 72 -9.68 -2.44 5.00
N VAL A 73 -8.46 -2.39 5.51
CA VAL A 73 -7.65 -1.17 5.61
C VAL A 73 -6.60 -1.15 4.50
N GLU A 74 -6.46 -0.02 3.81
CA GLU A 74 -5.42 0.22 2.81
C GLU A 74 -4.39 1.23 3.31
N VAL A 75 -3.12 0.89 3.10
CA VAL A 75 -1.98 1.81 3.20
C VAL A 75 -1.12 1.70 1.94
N HIS A 76 -0.27 2.68 1.71
CA HIS A 76 0.73 2.69 0.64
C HIS A 76 2.13 2.63 1.25
N THR A 77 3.11 2.16 0.48
CA THR A 77 4.52 2.26 0.87
C THR A 77 5.43 2.49 -0.32
N TYR A 78 6.21 3.56 -0.22
CA TYR A 78 7.39 3.82 -1.05
C TYR A 78 8.64 3.86 -0.18
N ASP A 79 8.56 3.19 0.97
CA ASP A 79 9.58 3.21 2.00
C ASP A 79 10.77 2.31 1.63
N PRO A 80 11.98 2.67 2.06
CA PRO A 80 12.35 3.98 2.60
C PRO A 80 12.23 5.06 1.51
N TRP A 81 11.65 6.22 1.84
CA TRP A 81 11.45 7.29 0.85
C TRP A 81 12.76 7.60 0.08
N ASP A 82 12.65 7.66 -1.25
CA ASP A 82 13.74 8.02 -2.17
C ASP A 82 14.94 7.04 -2.19
N TRP A 83 14.78 5.83 -1.65
CA TRP A 83 15.85 4.82 -1.65
C TRP A 83 16.39 4.51 -3.05
N PHE A 84 15.53 4.56 -4.07
CA PHE A 84 15.89 4.19 -5.43
C PHE A 84 16.92 5.17 -6.03
N ASP A 85 16.78 6.47 -5.73
CA ASP A 85 17.74 7.49 -6.14
C ASP A 85 18.96 7.52 -5.21
N GLN A 86 18.72 7.52 -3.89
CA GLN A 86 19.77 7.77 -2.90
C GLN A 86 20.68 6.57 -2.64
N LYS A 87 20.14 5.34 -2.75
CA LYS A 87 20.90 4.11 -2.51
C LYS A 87 21.22 3.34 -3.79
N GLY A 88 20.31 3.37 -4.76
CA GLY A 88 20.43 2.61 -6.02
C GLY A 88 20.44 1.09 -5.85
N LYS A 89 20.18 0.57 -4.63
CA LYS A 89 20.13 -0.87 -4.31
C LYS A 89 19.16 -1.13 -3.16
N TRP A 90 18.51 -2.29 -3.18
CA TRP A 90 17.68 -2.75 -2.08
C TRP A 90 18.53 -3.53 -1.07
N ASP A 91 18.74 -2.96 0.12
CA ASP A 91 19.61 -3.54 1.15
C ASP A 91 18.82 -3.97 2.41
N ALA A 92 19.54 -4.56 3.38
CA ALA A 92 18.93 -5.06 4.62
C ALA A 92 18.19 -3.98 5.43
N SER A 93 18.62 -2.71 5.35
CA SER A 93 17.92 -1.63 6.06
C SER A 93 16.61 -1.26 5.37
N CYS A 94 16.54 -1.33 4.04
CA CYS A 94 15.28 -1.20 3.30
C CYS A 94 14.30 -2.32 3.68
N SER A 95 14.77 -3.56 3.68
CA SER A 95 13.96 -4.72 4.08
C SER A 95 13.45 -4.62 5.53
N ASN A 96 14.28 -4.12 6.45
CA ASN A 96 13.90 -3.93 7.84
C ASN A 96 12.85 -2.83 8.03
N GLU A 97 12.83 -1.78 7.20
CA GLU A 97 11.78 -0.77 7.24
C GLU A 97 10.42 -1.36 6.85
N ILE A 98 10.39 -2.15 5.78
CA ILE A 98 9.17 -2.89 5.36
C ILE A 98 8.71 -3.86 6.46
N LYS A 99 9.63 -4.56 7.11
CA LYS A 99 9.33 -5.45 8.24
C LYS A 99 8.70 -4.68 9.40
N ASN A 100 9.23 -3.50 9.72
CA ASN A 100 8.68 -2.65 10.77
C ASN A 100 7.28 -2.15 10.42
N MET A 101 7.03 -1.75 9.16
CA MET A 101 5.70 -1.42 8.68
C MET A 101 4.73 -2.58 8.89
N PHE A 102 5.04 -3.79 8.44
CA PHE A 102 4.15 -4.94 8.62
C PHE A 102 3.93 -5.29 10.09
N ASN A 103 4.92 -5.12 10.97
CA ASN A 103 4.74 -5.25 12.41
C ASN A 103 3.72 -4.25 12.97
N ARG A 104 3.79 -2.97 12.54
CA ARG A 104 2.81 -1.94 12.93
C ARG A 104 1.40 -2.31 12.45
N LEU A 105 1.24 -2.70 11.19
CA LEU A 105 -0.04 -3.14 10.61
C LEU A 105 -0.60 -4.36 11.34
N ASN A 106 0.25 -5.35 11.64
CA ASN A 106 -0.16 -6.56 12.34
C ASN A 106 -0.66 -6.28 13.75
N LYS A 107 0.09 -5.47 14.50
CA LYS A 107 -0.28 -5.05 15.86
C LYS A 107 -1.59 -4.28 15.86
N LYS A 108 -1.81 -3.40 14.88
CA LYS A 108 -2.99 -2.54 14.87
C LYS A 108 -4.24 -3.25 14.36
N PHE A 109 -4.14 -4.01 13.27
CA PHE A 109 -5.29 -4.51 12.50
C PHE A 109 -5.28 -6.03 12.32
N ILE A 110 -4.22 -6.59 11.72
CA ILE A 110 -4.24 -7.97 11.20
C ILE A 110 -4.44 -8.99 12.32
N SER A 111 -3.72 -8.85 13.44
CA SER A 111 -3.87 -9.76 14.60
C SER A 111 -5.24 -9.68 15.28
N LYS A 112 -6.06 -8.67 14.93
CA LYS A 112 -7.44 -8.48 15.41
C LYS A 112 -8.49 -8.86 14.38
N GLY A 113 -8.08 -9.52 13.28
CA GLY A 113 -8.98 -9.99 12.24
C GLY A 113 -9.43 -8.90 11.24
N ILE A 114 -8.80 -7.72 11.24
CA ILE A 114 -9.07 -6.67 10.24
C ILE A 114 -8.07 -6.83 9.09
N PRO A 115 -8.50 -7.19 7.87
CA PRO A 115 -7.60 -7.35 6.73
C PRO A 115 -6.92 -6.03 6.35
N CYS A 116 -5.67 -6.12 5.89
CA CYS A 116 -4.94 -5.00 5.31
C CYS A 116 -4.51 -5.32 3.88
N ILE A 117 -4.40 -4.27 3.05
CA ILE A 117 -3.76 -4.33 1.73
C ILE A 117 -2.70 -3.22 1.60
N ILE A 118 -1.67 -3.49 0.82
CA ILE A 118 -0.76 -2.46 0.31
C ILE A 118 -1.28 -2.01 -1.05
N GLY A 119 -2.05 -0.92 -1.06
CA GLY A 119 -2.76 -0.42 -2.26
C GLY A 119 -1.82 0.15 -3.31
N GLU A 120 -0.65 0.64 -2.90
CA GLU A 120 0.40 1.13 -3.79
C GLU A 120 1.77 0.82 -3.20
N TYR A 121 2.67 0.34 -4.05
CA TYR A 121 4.10 0.31 -3.77
C TYR A 121 4.93 0.35 -5.05
N GLY A 122 6.20 0.72 -4.93
CA GLY A 122 7.16 0.69 -6.02
C GLY A 122 8.39 1.55 -5.73
N THR A 123 9.13 1.91 -6.78
CA THR A 123 10.37 2.69 -6.68
C THR A 123 10.16 4.20 -6.76
N HIS A 124 8.92 4.68 -6.66
CA HIS A 124 8.61 6.10 -6.89
C HIS A 124 9.22 6.98 -5.78
N GLY A 125 9.92 8.04 -6.20
CA GLY A 125 10.61 9.03 -5.38
C GLY A 125 11.05 10.18 -6.28
N SER A 126 12.24 10.74 -6.06
CA SER A 126 12.85 11.70 -6.99
C SER A 126 13.20 11.06 -8.34
N LYS A 127 13.39 9.73 -8.32
CA LYS A 127 13.64 8.86 -9.47
C LYS A 127 12.80 7.60 -9.34
N SER A 128 12.40 7.00 -10.47
CA SER A 128 11.69 5.72 -10.49
C SER A 128 12.23 4.81 -11.59
N VAL A 129 12.07 3.51 -11.40
CA VAL A 129 12.44 2.49 -12.39
C VAL A 129 11.59 2.65 -13.65
N SER A 130 12.23 2.51 -14.80
CA SER A 130 11.59 2.54 -16.11
C SER A 130 12.20 1.50 -17.04
N LYS A 131 11.61 1.32 -18.23
CA LYS A 131 12.13 0.40 -19.25
C LYS A 131 13.55 0.72 -19.71
N THR A 132 13.98 1.98 -19.58
CA THR A 132 15.31 2.46 -19.98
C THR A 132 16.30 2.52 -18.83
N SER A 133 15.89 2.12 -17.61
CA SER A 133 16.80 1.99 -16.48
C SER A 133 17.88 0.93 -16.77
N SER A 134 19.04 1.10 -16.14
CA SER A 134 20.12 0.12 -16.19
C SER A 134 19.70 -1.24 -15.63
N ALA A 135 20.40 -2.31 -16.02
CA ALA A 135 20.12 -3.66 -15.51
C ALA A 135 20.19 -3.74 -13.97
N SER A 136 21.14 -3.02 -13.34
CA SER A 136 21.27 -2.96 -11.88
C SER A 136 20.10 -2.25 -11.20
N GLU A 137 19.57 -1.20 -11.81
CA GLU A 137 18.38 -0.49 -11.29
C GLU A 137 17.12 -1.34 -11.43
N ILE A 138 16.95 -2.04 -12.56
CA ILE A 138 15.85 -2.99 -12.75
C ILE A 138 15.95 -4.13 -11.73
N GLN A 139 17.17 -4.63 -11.47
CA GLN A 139 17.39 -5.64 -10.44
C GLN A 139 17.05 -5.12 -9.03
N ALA A 140 17.46 -3.90 -8.69
CA ALA A 140 17.11 -3.29 -7.40
C ALA A 140 15.59 -3.16 -7.23
N ALA A 141 14.86 -2.77 -8.29
CA ALA A 141 13.40 -2.73 -8.27
C ALA A 141 12.77 -4.13 -8.13
N ALA A 142 13.38 -5.15 -8.74
CA ALA A 142 12.96 -6.54 -8.61
C ALA A 142 13.18 -7.07 -7.17
N ASP A 143 14.29 -6.72 -6.54
CA ASP A 143 14.62 -7.08 -5.16
C ASP A 143 13.63 -6.45 -4.17
N GLN A 144 13.32 -5.16 -4.32
CA GLN A 144 12.25 -4.50 -3.55
C GLN A 144 10.93 -5.24 -3.72
N ALA A 145 10.54 -5.51 -4.97
CA ALA A 145 9.23 -6.09 -5.27
C ALA A 145 9.08 -7.49 -4.68
N ALA A 146 10.11 -8.33 -4.81
CA ALA A 146 10.14 -9.66 -4.24
C ALA A 146 10.08 -9.62 -2.71
N ASP A 147 10.83 -8.73 -2.07
CA ASP A 147 10.88 -8.61 -0.62
C ASP A 147 9.53 -8.16 -0.04
N ILE A 148 8.92 -7.10 -0.60
CA ILE A 148 7.59 -6.63 -0.16
C ILE A 148 6.53 -7.71 -0.36
N VAL A 149 6.51 -8.40 -1.52
CA VAL A 149 5.54 -9.49 -1.77
C VAL A 149 5.71 -10.63 -0.77
N LYS A 150 6.96 -11.05 -0.51
CA LYS A 150 7.27 -12.12 0.44
C LYS A 150 6.84 -11.77 1.85
N GLN A 151 7.17 -10.55 2.30
CA GLN A 151 6.78 -10.08 3.63
C GLN A 151 5.27 -9.93 3.75
N ALA A 152 4.59 -9.37 2.74
CA ALA A 152 3.14 -9.23 2.74
C ALA A 152 2.43 -10.58 2.85
N LYS A 153 2.86 -11.58 2.07
CA LYS A 153 2.34 -12.95 2.12
C LYS A 153 2.41 -13.55 3.52
N ALA A 154 3.49 -13.31 4.26
CA ALA A 154 3.67 -13.81 5.63
C ALA A 154 2.64 -13.25 6.62
N TYR A 155 2.02 -12.10 6.33
CA TYR A 155 0.94 -11.50 7.12
C TYR A 155 -0.45 -11.65 6.49
N GLY A 156 -0.58 -12.40 5.38
CA GLY A 156 -1.84 -12.53 4.66
C GLY A 156 -2.29 -11.23 3.96
N VAL A 157 -1.35 -10.35 3.64
CA VAL A 157 -1.59 -9.04 3.02
C VAL A 157 -1.38 -9.13 1.50
N ALA A 158 -2.33 -8.59 0.73
CA ALA A 158 -2.19 -8.43 -0.71
C ALA A 158 -1.47 -7.11 -1.06
N THR A 159 -0.79 -7.07 -2.21
CA THR A 159 0.00 -5.92 -2.67
C THR A 159 -0.33 -5.57 -4.11
N PHE A 160 -0.33 -4.27 -4.42
CA PHE A 160 -0.66 -3.74 -5.74
C PHE A 160 0.49 -2.86 -6.23
N TYR A 161 1.24 -3.34 -7.24
CA TYR A 161 2.40 -2.63 -7.77
C TYR A 161 1.95 -1.40 -8.55
N TRP A 162 2.51 -0.24 -8.23
CA TRP A 162 2.13 1.01 -8.85
C TRP A 162 2.82 1.17 -10.21
N MET A 163 2.04 1.01 -11.29
CA MET A 163 2.36 1.38 -12.69
C MET A 163 3.55 0.71 -13.37
N SER A 164 4.79 0.83 -12.87
CA SER A 164 6.04 0.69 -13.66
C SER A 164 6.22 -0.66 -14.37
N ILE A 165 5.64 -1.75 -13.84
CA ILE A 165 5.72 -3.08 -14.45
C ILE A 165 4.88 -3.23 -15.73
N PHE A 166 3.88 -2.35 -15.92
CA PHE A 166 2.98 -2.37 -17.07
C PHE A 166 2.53 -0.94 -17.42
N SER A 167 3.32 -0.26 -18.26
CA SER A 167 3.14 1.15 -18.57
C SER A 167 3.13 1.45 -20.07
N GLU A 168 2.61 2.64 -20.41
CA GLU A 168 2.73 3.24 -21.74
C GLU A 168 2.29 2.32 -22.90
N LYS A 169 3.09 2.28 -23.98
CA LYS A 169 2.81 1.52 -25.21
C LYS A 169 2.74 0.01 -24.97
N ASP A 170 3.42 -0.49 -23.93
CA ASP A 170 3.39 -1.93 -23.62
C ASP A 170 1.98 -2.38 -23.18
N ARG A 171 1.11 -1.46 -22.76
CA ARG A 171 -0.32 -1.72 -22.51
C ARG A 171 -1.12 -2.06 -23.76
N SER A 172 -0.68 -1.60 -24.93
CA SER A 172 -1.39 -1.79 -26.20
C SER A 172 -1.09 -3.13 -26.90
N VAL A 173 0.01 -3.81 -26.53
CA VAL A 173 0.44 -5.12 -27.07
C VAL A 173 0.18 -6.27 -26.08
N PRO A 174 -0.48 -5.98 -24.95
CA PRO A 174 -0.11 -6.40 -23.58
C PRO A 174 1.19 -7.21 -23.41
N GLN A 175 2.27 -6.52 -23.06
CA GLN A 175 3.52 -7.15 -22.60
C GLN A 175 4.04 -6.46 -21.32
N TRP A 176 4.86 -7.15 -20.53
CA TRP A 176 5.47 -6.53 -19.35
C TRP A 176 6.50 -5.48 -19.76
N THR A 177 6.42 -4.29 -19.15
CA THR A 177 7.44 -3.25 -19.27
C THR A 177 8.71 -3.65 -18.53
N LEU A 178 8.55 -4.32 -17.38
CA LEU A 178 9.65 -4.78 -16.52
C LEU A 178 9.51 -6.28 -16.20
N PRO A 179 9.77 -7.17 -17.18
CA PRO A 179 9.58 -8.62 -16.99
C PRO A 179 10.40 -9.19 -15.83
N THR A 180 11.64 -8.71 -15.61
CA THR A 180 12.47 -9.13 -14.47
C THR A 180 11.81 -8.86 -13.11
N VAL A 181 11.16 -7.71 -12.96
CA VAL A 181 10.46 -7.34 -11.72
C VAL A 181 9.24 -8.24 -11.52
N VAL A 182 8.47 -8.49 -12.58
CA VAL A 182 7.28 -9.35 -12.53
C VAL A 182 7.64 -10.80 -12.19
N GLU A 183 8.71 -11.35 -12.79
CA GLU A 183 9.16 -12.71 -12.46
C GLU A 183 9.66 -12.82 -11.01
N ALA A 184 10.34 -11.79 -10.49
CA ALA A 184 10.73 -11.75 -9.08
C ALA A 184 9.52 -11.75 -8.14
N MET A 185 8.47 -10.97 -8.46
CA MET A 185 7.21 -10.96 -7.71
C MET A 185 6.51 -12.33 -7.75
N LYS A 186 6.41 -12.95 -8.94
CA LYS A 186 5.80 -14.28 -9.11
C LYS A 186 6.55 -15.33 -8.30
N LYS A 187 7.88 -15.32 -8.33
CA LYS A 187 8.70 -16.23 -7.54
C LYS A 187 8.44 -16.04 -6.05
N ALA A 188 8.54 -14.80 -5.55
CA ALA A 188 8.32 -14.49 -4.15
C ALA A 188 6.92 -14.86 -3.62
N TYR A 189 5.89 -14.80 -4.46
CA TYR A 189 4.53 -15.17 -4.06
C TYR A 189 4.30 -16.69 -4.03
N ASN A 190 5.01 -17.45 -4.86
CA ASN A 190 4.80 -18.89 -5.04
C ASN A 190 5.76 -19.77 -4.22
N GLU A 191 6.75 -19.17 -3.57
CA GLU A 191 7.56 -19.80 -2.51
C GLU A 191 6.82 -19.78 -1.15
#